data_AF-A0AAE3ZTV4-F1
#
_entry.id   AF-A0AAE3ZTV4-F1
#
_cell.length_a   1.000
_cell.length_b   1.000
_cell.length_c   1.000
_cell.angle_alpha   90.00
_cell.angle_beta   90.00
_cell.angle_gamma   90.00
#
_symmetry.space_group_name_H-M   'P 1'
#
loop_
_entity.id
_entity.type
_entity.pdbx_description
1 polymer ?
#
loop_
_entity_poly.entity_id
_entity_poly.type
_entity_poly.pdbx_seq_one_letter_code
_entity_poly.pdbx_strand_id
1 'polypeptide(L)'
;MSDDERGLLVWLDRGTRVLNEVATDGRGMRAMPFSEWVELDYRLHESVWQGPGVLKFMPPGEAHSVWWFRDDAGNFSGWYVNLEAPVLRWDDGTVAGVDMVDQDLDIVVAPDRTWRWKDEDEFAERLAFPDHYWVPDADAVWAEGKRVVERIEAGEFPFDGTWTDFVPDPSWEPGVPLPGWNRPVLTR
;
A
#
# COMPACT_ATOMS: atom_id res chain seq x y z
N MET A 1 -12.93 -3.82 8.35
CA MET A 1 -12.59 -4.71 9.48
C MET A 1 -12.86 -4.00 10.80
N SER A 2 -12.09 -2.96 11.06
CA SER A 2 -12.26 -2.06 12.21
C SER A 2 -11.76 -0.67 11.81
N ASP A 3 -12.28 0.32 12.50
CA ASP A 3 -11.83 1.71 12.42
C ASP A 3 -11.91 2.25 13.85
N ASP A 4 -10.77 2.25 14.53
CA ASP A 4 -10.69 2.56 15.96
C ASP A 4 -9.42 3.38 16.28
N GLU A 5 -9.18 3.64 17.57
CA GLU A 5 -8.05 4.45 18.03
C GLU A 5 -6.69 3.89 17.59
N ARG A 6 -6.58 2.60 17.26
CA ARG A 6 -5.36 2.00 16.72
C ARG A 6 -5.13 2.37 15.28
N GLY A 7 -6.18 2.62 14.50
CA GLY A 7 -6.12 2.90 13.07
C GLY A 7 -7.20 2.22 12.26
N LEU A 8 -7.07 2.36 10.94
CA LEU A 8 -7.97 1.74 9.97
C LEU A 8 -7.45 0.36 9.58
N LEU A 9 -8.28 -0.67 9.72
CA LEU A 9 -7.99 -2.02 9.27
C LEU A 9 -8.97 -2.41 8.16
N VAL A 10 -8.43 -2.80 7.01
CA VAL A 10 -9.19 -3.21 5.82
C VAL A 10 -8.73 -4.56 5.30
N TRP A 11 -9.67 -5.30 4.72
CA TRP A 11 -9.40 -6.55 4.01
C TRP A 11 -9.61 -6.33 2.52
N LEU A 12 -8.62 -6.71 1.71
CA LEU A 12 -8.69 -6.71 0.25
C LEU A 12 -8.60 -8.16 -0.23
N ASP A 13 -9.70 -8.68 -0.76
CA ASP A 13 -9.76 -10.07 -1.19
C ASP A 13 -9.23 -10.27 -2.62
N ARG A 14 -8.83 -11.51 -2.93
CA ARG A 14 -8.56 -11.94 -4.32
C ARG A 14 -9.78 -11.69 -5.19
N GLY A 15 -9.56 -11.18 -6.39
CA GLY A 15 -10.62 -10.90 -7.34
C GLY A 15 -11.34 -9.56 -7.10
N THR A 16 -11.00 -8.82 -6.04
CA THR A 16 -11.52 -7.46 -5.85
C THR A 16 -11.14 -6.60 -7.05
N ARG A 17 -12.13 -5.90 -7.62
CA ARG A 17 -11.92 -5.01 -8.77
C ARG A 17 -11.09 -3.81 -8.34
N VAL A 18 -10.03 -3.52 -9.09
CA VAL A 18 -9.10 -2.43 -8.84
C VAL A 18 -8.87 -1.64 -10.12
N LEU A 19 -8.43 -0.40 -9.98
CA LEU A 19 -8.00 0.43 -11.09
C LEU A 19 -6.50 0.65 -10.93
N ASN A 20 -5.77 0.44 -12.02
CA ASN A 20 -4.32 0.67 -12.07
C ASN A 20 -3.99 1.66 -13.17
N GLU A 21 -2.94 2.44 -12.97
CA GLU A 21 -2.37 3.25 -14.03
C GLU A 21 -1.64 2.37 -15.04
N VAL A 22 -2.00 2.54 -16.31
CA VAL A 22 -1.41 1.82 -17.43
C VAL A 22 -1.10 2.83 -18.52
N ALA A 23 0.13 2.79 -19.04
CA ALA A 23 0.55 3.63 -20.15
C ALA A 23 -0.38 3.42 -21.36
N THR A 24 -0.47 4.42 -22.23
CA THR A 24 -1.31 4.36 -23.43
C THR A 24 -0.98 3.19 -24.37
N ASP A 25 0.23 2.64 -24.29
CA ASP A 25 0.68 1.46 -25.05
C ASP A 25 0.35 0.11 -24.37
N GLY A 26 -0.25 0.13 -23.18
CA GLY A 26 -0.70 -1.04 -22.44
C GLY A 26 0.27 -1.58 -21.38
N ARG A 27 1.46 -1.01 -21.23
CA ARG A 27 2.43 -1.41 -20.19
C ARG A 27 2.15 -0.73 -18.84
N GLY A 28 2.44 -1.43 -17.75
CA GLY A 28 2.48 -0.81 -16.41
C GLY A 28 3.83 -0.14 -16.16
N MET A 29 3.90 0.76 -15.16
CA MET A 29 5.11 1.52 -14.82
C MET A 29 6.35 0.62 -14.62
N ARG A 30 6.21 -0.50 -13.90
CA ARG A 30 7.31 -1.46 -13.65
C ARG A 30 7.77 -2.25 -14.88
N ALA A 31 7.15 -2.09 -16.05
CA ALA A 31 7.55 -2.76 -17.29
C ALA A 31 8.52 -1.92 -18.14
N MET A 32 8.96 -0.76 -17.65
CA MET A 32 9.88 0.15 -18.33
C MET A 32 10.71 0.97 -17.32
N PRO A 33 11.83 1.56 -17.73
CA PRO A 33 12.54 2.55 -16.92
C PRO A 33 11.67 3.77 -16.62
N PHE A 34 11.87 4.42 -15.48
CA PHE A 34 11.08 5.60 -15.11
C PHE A 34 11.25 6.75 -16.11
N SER A 35 12.45 6.89 -16.69
CA SER A 35 12.73 7.87 -17.75
C SER A 35 11.84 7.70 -18.99
N GLU A 36 11.35 6.49 -19.25
CA GLU A 36 10.42 6.22 -20.34
C GLU A 36 8.97 6.48 -19.89
N TRP A 37 8.62 6.06 -18.66
CA TRP A 37 7.29 6.26 -18.10
C TRP A 37 6.86 7.73 -18.08
N VAL A 38 7.75 8.63 -17.65
CA VAL A 38 7.42 10.06 -17.49
C VAL A 38 7.14 10.80 -18.79
N GLU A 39 7.47 10.19 -19.93
CA GLU A 39 7.19 10.72 -21.28
C GLU A 39 5.88 10.20 -21.87
N LEU A 40 5.20 9.27 -21.19
CA LEU A 40 3.99 8.63 -21.66
C LEU A 40 2.75 9.17 -20.94
N ASP A 41 1.68 9.39 -21.70
CA ASP A 41 0.35 9.50 -21.13
C ASP A 41 -0.09 8.15 -20.55
N TYR A 42 -0.83 8.18 -19.45
CA TYR A 42 -1.43 7.02 -18.82
C TYR A 42 -2.95 7.15 -18.70
N ARG A 43 -3.61 6.01 -18.49
CA ARG A 43 -5.04 5.91 -18.22
C ARG A 43 -5.29 4.92 -17.10
N LEU A 44 -6.46 5.03 -16.48
CA LEU A 44 -6.93 4.02 -15.55
C LEU A 44 -7.43 2.79 -16.32
N HIS A 45 -6.90 1.63 -15.95
CA HIS A 45 -7.30 0.34 -16.46
C HIS A 45 -7.91 -0.49 -15.33
N GLU A 46 -9.13 -0.97 -15.56
CA GLU A 46 -9.79 -1.88 -14.65
C GLU A 46 -9.17 -3.28 -14.72
N SER A 47 -8.81 -3.82 -13.56
CA SER A 47 -8.31 -5.17 -13.38
C SER A 47 -8.90 -5.76 -12.10
N VAL A 48 -8.39 -6.91 -11.67
CA VAL A 48 -8.71 -7.49 -10.36
C VAL A 48 -7.44 -7.79 -9.59
N TRP A 49 -7.50 -7.70 -8.26
CA TRP A 49 -6.42 -8.11 -7.36
C TRP A 49 -6.11 -9.59 -7.57
N GLN A 50 -4.93 -9.88 -8.13
CA GLN A 50 -4.51 -11.25 -8.49
C GLN A 50 -3.88 -12.00 -7.31
N GLY A 51 -3.34 -11.28 -6.33
CA GLY A 51 -2.65 -11.87 -5.19
C GLY A 51 -3.59 -12.62 -4.25
N PRO A 52 -3.04 -13.37 -3.28
CA PRO A 52 -3.78 -13.77 -2.08
C PRO A 52 -4.43 -12.55 -1.41
N GLY A 53 -5.52 -12.77 -0.68
CA GLY A 53 -6.15 -11.71 0.08
C GLY A 53 -5.18 -11.10 1.10
N VAL A 54 -5.27 -9.79 1.32
CA VAL A 54 -4.33 -9.03 2.14
C VAL A 54 -5.09 -8.19 3.17
N LEU A 55 -4.64 -8.26 4.42
CA LEU A 55 -5.09 -7.37 5.48
C LEU A 55 -4.17 -6.14 5.47
N LYS A 56 -4.72 -4.93 5.42
CA LYS A 56 -3.96 -3.68 5.45
C LYS A 56 -4.36 -2.85 6.65
N PHE A 57 -3.37 -2.38 7.38
CA PHE A 57 -3.53 -1.52 8.54
C PHE A 57 -2.87 -0.17 8.29
N MET A 58 -3.63 0.91 8.43
CA MET A 58 -3.14 2.28 8.37
C MET A 58 -3.20 2.91 9.75
N PRO A 59 -2.06 3.04 10.45
CA PRO A 59 -2.01 3.71 11.75
C PRO A 59 -2.36 5.22 11.63
N PRO A 60 -2.98 5.84 12.65
CA PRO A 60 -3.37 7.24 12.59
C PRO A 60 -2.17 8.17 12.41
N GLY A 61 -2.13 8.88 11.29
CA GLY A 61 -1.14 9.92 11.02
C GLY A 61 0.28 9.42 10.74
N GLU A 62 0.51 8.12 10.68
CA GLU A 62 1.82 7.56 10.32
C GLU A 62 2.02 7.57 8.80
N ALA A 63 3.27 7.68 8.36
CA ALA A 63 3.65 7.75 6.94
C ALA A 63 3.97 6.36 6.38
N HIS A 64 3.18 5.38 6.78
CA HIS A 64 3.25 4.01 6.29
C HIS A 64 1.95 3.26 6.57
N SER A 65 1.75 2.15 5.88
CA SER A 65 0.82 1.10 6.28
C SER A 65 1.53 -0.24 6.42
N VAL A 66 0.94 -1.14 7.22
CA VAL A 66 1.45 -2.50 7.42
C VAL A 66 0.46 -3.50 6.88
N TRP A 67 0.91 -4.39 6.01
CA TRP A 67 0.07 -5.37 5.32
C TRP A 67 0.48 -6.79 5.72
N TRP A 68 -0.50 -7.64 6.06
CA TRP A 68 -0.27 -9.06 6.33
C TRP A 68 -0.48 -9.82 5.03
N PHE A 69 0.64 -10.23 4.43
CA PHE A 69 0.62 -11.07 3.25
C PHE A 69 0.29 -12.52 3.61
N ARG A 70 -0.30 -13.19 2.63
CA ARG A 70 -0.67 -14.60 2.70
C ARG A 70 -0.10 -15.37 1.54
N ASP A 71 0.05 -16.67 1.71
CA ASP A 71 0.29 -17.60 0.60
C ASP A 71 -1.03 -17.97 -0.12
N ASP A 72 -0.94 -18.74 -1.21
CA ASP A 72 -2.12 -19.21 -1.95
C ASP A 72 -3.03 -20.17 -1.15
N ALA A 73 -2.52 -20.75 -0.06
CA ALA A 73 -3.30 -21.56 0.87
C ALA A 73 -3.99 -20.70 1.96
N GLY A 74 -3.75 -19.40 1.97
CA GLY A 74 -4.33 -18.44 2.93
C GLY A 74 -3.56 -18.32 4.24
N ASN A 75 -2.39 -18.95 4.38
CA ASN A 75 -1.56 -18.84 5.59
C ASN A 75 -0.79 -17.52 5.58
N PHE A 76 -0.61 -16.92 6.76
CA PHE A 76 0.27 -15.77 6.93
C PHE A 76 1.70 -16.08 6.47
N SER A 77 2.24 -15.22 5.59
CA SER A 77 3.57 -15.41 5.00
C SER A 77 4.58 -14.31 5.38
N GLY A 78 4.13 -13.22 5.99
CA GLY A 78 4.97 -12.11 6.42
C GLY A 78 4.22 -10.79 6.42
N TRP A 79 4.90 -9.74 6.89
CA TRP A 79 4.42 -8.37 6.76
C TRP A 79 5.10 -7.65 5.60
N TYR A 80 4.41 -6.63 5.11
CA TYR A 80 4.92 -5.65 4.17
C TYR A 80 4.64 -4.27 4.73
N VAL A 81 5.66 -3.43 4.83
CA VAL A 81 5.51 -2.03 5.18
C VAL A 81 5.53 -1.24 3.88
N ASN A 82 4.41 -0.60 3.57
CA ASN A 82 4.27 0.31 2.44
C ASN A 82 4.55 1.72 2.95
N LEU A 83 5.68 2.34 2.60
CA LEU A 83 5.92 3.74 2.99
C LEU A 83 5.12 4.64 2.06
N GLU A 84 4.32 5.53 2.66
CA GLU A 84 3.31 6.29 1.93
C GLU A 84 2.93 7.56 2.70
N ALA A 85 2.37 8.55 2.00
CA ALA A 85 1.85 9.73 2.64
C ALA A 85 0.77 9.37 3.67
N PRO A 86 0.73 10.01 4.85
CA PRO A 86 -0.27 9.69 5.86
C PRO A 86 -1.69 9.86 5.32
N VAL A 87 -2.53 8.86 5.61
CA VAL A 87 -3.89 8.75 5.09
C VAL A 87 -4.74 10.00 5.28
N LEU A 88 -5.44 10.39 4.22
CA LEU A 88 -6.52 11.37 4.22
C LEU A 88 -7.87 10.66 4.17
N ARG A 89 -8.70 10.88 5.18
CA ARG A 89 -10.03 10.27 5.25
C ARG A 89 -11.06 11.17 4.60
N TRP A 90 -12.03 10.59 3.90
CA TRP A 90 -13.20 11.29 3.38
C TRP A 90 -14.47 10.47 3.59
N ASP A 91 -15.59 11.19 3.69
CA ASP A 91 -16.94 10.64 3.80
C ASP A 91 -17.91 11.66 3.17
N ASP A 92 -18.74 11.23 2.22
CA ASP A 92 -19.77 12.06 1.60
C ASP A 92 -21.20 11.71 2.04
N GLY A 93 -21.33 10.84 3.04
CA GLY A 93 -22.60 10.32 3.57
C GLY A 93 -23.17 9.14 2.79
N THR A 94 -22.67 8.83 1.59
CA THR A 94 -23.04 7.64 0.80
C THR A 94 -21.91 6.62 0.81
N VAL A 95 -20.68 7.09 0.62
CA VAL A 95 -19.46 6.30 0.64
C VAL A 95 -18.40 7.04 1.45
N ALA A 96 -17.49 6.25 2.03
CA ALA A 96 -16.32 6.73 2.73
C ALA A 96 -15.08 6.02 2.20
N GLY A 97 -13.93 6.65 2.34
CA GLY A 97 -12.68 6.12 1.85
C GLY A 97 -11.48 6.85 2.40
N VAL A 98 -10.33 6.43 1.88
CA VAL A 98 -9.03 6.95 2.25
C VAL A 98 -8.20 7.19 1.00
N ASP A 99 -7.54 8.34 0.95
CA ASP A 99 -6.59 8.70 -0.09
C ASP A 99 -5.19 8.76 0.52
N MET A 100 -4.21 8.29 -0.24
CA MET A 100 -2.79 8.26 0.13
C MET A 100 -1.96 8.26 -1.16
N VAL A 101 -0.67 8.56 -1.01
CA VAL A 101 0.29 8.53 -2.12
C VAL A 101 1.46 7.65 -1.71
N ASP A 102 1.72 6.63 -2.51
CA ASP A 102 2.85 5.71 -2.34
C ASP A 102 4.20 6.46 -2.40
N GLN A 103 5.21 6.00 -1.65
CA GLN A 103 6.55 6.61 -1.64
C GLN A 103 7.64 5.65 -2.16
N ASP A 104 7.26 4.60 -2.87
CA ASP A 104 8.04 3.55 -3.54
C ASP A 104 8.98 2.69 -2.69
N LEU A 105 9.55 3.24 -1.62
CA LEU A 105 10.44 2.49 -0.73
C LEU A 105 9.61 1.64 0.24
N ASP A 106 9.96 0.36 0.35
CA ASP A 106 9.19 -0.60 1.14
C ASP A 106 10.08 -1.45 2.07
N ILE A 107 9.45 -2.13 3.03
CA ILE A 107 10.11 -3.12 3.89
C ILE A 107 9.36 -4.45 3.82
N VAL A 108 10.08 -5.52 3.51
CA VAL A 108 9.55 -6.89 3.59
C VAL A 108 10.01 -7.52 4.89
N VAL A 109 9.07 -8.05 5.66
CA VAL A 109 9.33 -8.62 6.99
C VAL A 109 8.84 -10.08 7.00
N ALA A 110 9.75 -11.01 7.27
CA ALA A 110 9.43 -12.42 7.42
C ALA A 110 8.71 -12.69 8.76
N PRO A 111 8.04 -13.85 8.93
CA PRO A 111 7.33 -14.18 10.17
C PRO A 111 8.19 -14.20 11.44
N ASP A 112 9.50 -14.44 11.31
CA ASP A 112 10.47 -14.37 12.41
C ASP A 112 11.00 -12.96 12.69
N ARG A 113 10.44 -11.94 12.02
CA ARG A 113 10.81 -10.52 12.04
C ARG A 113 12.16 -10.19 11.43
N THR A 114 12.83 -11.14 10.76
CA THR A 114 13.91 -10.77 9.85
C THR A 114 13.35 -9.92 8.72
N TRP A 115 14.07 -8.86 8.35
CA TRP A 115 13.54 -7.86 7.43
C TRP A 115 14.59 -7.44 6.40
N ARG A 116 14.11 -6.87 5.30
CA ARG A 116 14.93 -6.23 4.28
C ARG A 116 14.19 -5.07 3.66
N TRP A 117 14.94 -4.08 3.19
CA TRP A 117 14.41 -3.08 2.27
C TRP A 117 13.99 -3.74 0.95
N LYS A 118 13.08 -3.07 0.26
CA LYS A 118 12.60 -3.43 -1.06
C LYS A 118 12.43 -2.13 -1.88
N ASP A 119 12.73 -2.23 -3.18
CA ASP A 119 12.59 -1.15 -4.16
C ASP A 119 13.53 0.06 -3.88
N GLU A 120 14.66 -0.17 -3.21
CA GLU A 120 15.71 0.84 -3.02
C GLU A 120 16.25 1.37 -4.36
N ASP A 121 16.32 0.51 -5.36
CA ASP A 121 16.76 0.81 -6.73
C ASP A 121 15.71 1.61 -7.49
N GLU A 122 14.42 1.23 -7.42
CA GLU A 122 13.33 2.02 -8.00
C GLU A 122 13.26 3.42 -7.33
N PHE A 123 13.38 3.48 -6.00
CA PHE A 123 13.37 4.75 -5.27
C PHE A 123 14.54 5.65 -5.70
N ALA A 124 15.76 5.10 -5.78
CA ALA A 124 16.94 5.82 -6.24
C ALA A 124 16.85 6.26 -7.71
N GLU A 125 16.30 5.41 -8.58
CA GLU A 125 16.06 5.74 -10.00
C GLU A 125 15.14 6.96 -10.11
N ARG A 126 14.00 6.96 -9.41
CA ARG A 126 12.98 8.00 -9.55
C ARG A 126 13.40 9.33 -8.94
N LEU A 127 14.20 9.32 -7.86
CA LEU A 127 14.82 10.53 -7.30
C LEU A 127 15.73 11.26 -8.28
N ALA A 128 16.22 10.60 -9.33
CA ALA A 128 17.00 11.26 -10.39
C ALA A 128 16.15 12.15 -11.32
N PHE A 129 14.81 12.13 -11.20
CA PHE A 129 13.86 12.88 -12.02
C PHE A 129 12.97 13.80 -11.16
N PRO A 130 13.54 14.82 -10.46
CA PRO A 130 12.81 15.62 -9.47
C PRO A 130 11.65 16.43 -10.04
N ASP A 131 11.65 16.75 -11.33
CA ASP A 131 10.56 17.48 -11.99
C ASP A 131 9.33 16.58 -12.27
N HIS A 132 9.50 15.26 -12.19
CA HIS A 132 8.44 14.27 -12.45
C HIS A 132 8.09 13.44 -11.22
N TYR A 133 9.02 13.32 -10.27
CA TYR A 133 8.84 12.47 -9.11
C TYR A 133 7.99 13.15 -8.02
N TRP A 134 7.01 12.43 -7.49
CA TRP A 134 6.00 12.98 -6.58
C TRP A 134 6.43 12.95 -5.10
N VAL A 135 7.50 12.23 -4.74
CA VAL A 135 7.99 12.18 -3.37
C VAL A 135 8.78 13.45 -3.07
N PRO A 136 8.31 14.31 -2.15
CA PRO A 136 8.90 15.63 -1.95
C PRO A 136 10.13 15.64 -1.04
N ASP A 137 10.29 14.62 -0.20
CA ASP A 137 11.34 14.55 0.82
C ASP A 137 11.76 13.09 1.05
N ALA A 138 12.86 12.68 0.41
CA ALA A 138 13.39 11.32 0.53
C ALA A 138 13.94 11.02 1.94
N ASP A 139 14.47 12.03 2.64
CA ASP A 139 15.02 11.85 3.98
C ASP A 139 13.89 11.52 4.98
N ALA A 140 12.71 12.12 4.80
CA ALA A 140 11.52 11.78 5.59
C ALA A 140 11.06 10.33 5.36
N VAL A 141 11.11 9.82 4.12
CA VAL A 141 10.78 8.42 3.80
C VAL A 141 11.74 7.47 4.52
N TRP A 142 13.05 7.72 4.41
CA TRP A 142 14.06 6.92 5.12
C TRP A 142 13.93 7.01 6.64
N ALA A 143 13.59 8.18 7.18
CA ALA A 143 13.39 8.37 8.61
C ALA A 143 12.19 7.56 9.13
N GLU A 144 11.06 7.57 8.42
CA GLU A 144 9.91 6.76 8.81
C GLU A 144 10.22 5.27 8.70
N GLY A 145 10.82 4.82 7.60
CA GLY A 145 11.21 3.42 7.45
C GLY A 145 12.12 2.95 8.59
N LYS A 146 13.11 3.75 9.00
CA LYS A 146 13.99 3.43 10.15
C LYS A 146 13.20 3.33 11.46
N ARG A 147 12.23 4.22 11.68
CA ARG A 147 11.36 4.19 12.86
C ARG A 147 10.50 2.93 12.90
N VAL A 148 10.05 2.45 11.73
CA VAL A 148 9.32 1.17 11.62
C VAL A 148 10.25 -0.02 11.83
N VAL A 149 11.48 0.03 11.32
CA VAL A 149 12.52 -1.00 11.58
C VAL A 149 12.75 -1.20 13.08
N GLU A 150 12.90 -0.11 13.85
CA GLU A 150 13.05 -0.20 15.31
C GLU A 150 11.87 -0.96 15.96
N ARG A 151 10.65 -0.72 15.47
CA ARG A 151 9.42 -1.40 15.93
C ARG A 151 9.40 -2.89 15.55
N ILE A 152 9.83 -3.23 14.34
CA ILE A 152 9.97 -4.61 13.86
C ILE A 152 10.94 -5.38 14.76
N GLU A 153 12.13 -4.82 15.00
CA GLU A 153 13.18 -5.44 15.81
C GLU A 153 12.76 -5.61 17.26
N ALA A 154 12.03 -4.64 17.81
CA ALA A 154 11.43 -4.74 19.14
C ALA A 154 10.29 -5.78 19.22
N GLY A 155 9.65 -6.14 18.10
CA GLY A 155 8.47 -7.00 18.09
C GLY A 155 7.25 -6.33 18.69
N GLU A 156 7.16 -5.02 18.54
CA GLU A 156 6.01 -4.24 18.99
C GLU A 156 4.88 -4.34 17.97
N PHE A 157 3.65 -4.14 18.42
CA PHE A 157 2.49 -4.02 17.54
C PHE A 157 2.79 -3.03 16.40
N PRO A 158 2.56 -3.37 15.12
CA PRO A 158 1.78 -4.51 14.62
C PRO A 158 2.56 -5.81 14.33
N PHE A 159 3.83 -5.92 14.73
CA PHE A 159 4.73 -7.07 14.47
C PHE A 159 4.80 -8.08 15.63
N ASP A 160 3.92 -7.94 16.62
CA ASP A 160 3.87 -8.76 17.85
C ASP A 160 3.11 -10.09 17.68
N GLY A 161 2.73 -10.43 16.44
CA GLY A 161 1.89 -11.59 16.11
C GLY A 161 0.40 -11.28 16.04
N THR A 162 -0.02 -10.04 16.31
CA THR A 162 -1.41 -9.63 16.13
C THR A 162 -1.87 -9.88 14.69
N TRP A 163 -3.06 -10.49 14.55
CA TRP A 163 -3.73 -10.82 13.29
C TRP A 163 -3.02 -11.80 12.35
N THR A 164 -1.94 -12.47 12.78
CA THR A 164 -1.29 -13.51 11.95
C THR A 164 -2.19 -14.74 11.74
N ASP A 165 -3.15 -14.95 12.63
CA ASP A 165 -4.17 -16.01 12.58
C ASP A 165 -5.50 -15.54 11.99
N PHE A 166 -5.57 -14.30 11.48
CA PHE A 166 -6.81 -13.76 10.92
C PHE A 166 -7.35 -14.67 9.81
N VAL A 167 -8.66 -14.84 9.75
CA VAL A 167 -9.37 -15.54 8.67
C VAL A 167 -10.52 -14.64 8.23
N PRO A 168 -10.65 -14.30 6.93
CA PRO A 168 -11.78 -13.51 6.45
C PRO A 168 -13.09 -14.25 6.66
N ASP A 169 -14.17 -13.51 6.92
CA ASP A 169 -15.50 -14.09 7.01
C ASP A 169 -15.86 -14.71 5.65
N PRO A 170 -16.23 -16.00 5.58
CA PRO A 170 -16.53 -16.67 4.31
C PRO A 170 -17.79 -16.13 3.61
N SER A 171 -18.58 -15.30 4.28
CA SER A 171 -19.73 -14.61 3.67
C SER A 171 -19.38 -13.29 2.98
N TRP A 172 -18.13 -12.82 3.09
CA TRP A 172 -17.70 -11.61 2.40
C TRP A 172 -17.48 -11.88 0.92
N GLU A 173 -18.15 -11.08 0.09
CA GLU A 173 -17.97 -11.08 -1.35
C GLU A 173 -16.92 -10.04 -1.75
N PRO A 174 -16.12 -10.29 -2.81
CA PRO A 174 -15.18 -9.30 -3.32
C PRO A 174 -15.86 -7.97 -3.63
N GLY A 175 -15.20 -6.87 -3.24
CA GLY A 175 -15.71 -5.52 -3.47
C GLY A 175 -15.86 -5.21 -4.96
N VAL A 176 -16.93 -4.49 -5.30
CA VAL A 176 -17.08 -3.82 -6.60
C VAL A 176 -16.74 -2.33 -6.46
N PRO A 177 -16.23 -1.65 -7.51
CA PRO A 177 -15.94 -0.23 -7.43
C PRO A 177 -17.23 0.52 -7.10
N LEU A 178 -17.22 1.25 -5.98
CA LEU A 178 -18.38 1.99 -5.52
C LEU A 178 -18.52 3.30 -6.31
N PRO A 179 -19.73 3.87 -6.42
CA PRO A 179 -19.91 5.23 -6.91
C PRO A 179 -18.97 6.20 -6.20
N GLY A 180 -18.33 7.09 -6.97
CA GLY A 180 -17.41 8.10 -6.43
C GLY A 180 -15.96 7.63 -6.26
N TRP A 181 -15.57 6.47 -6.80
CA TRP A 181 -14.16 6.07 -6.90
C TRP A 181 -13.30 7.10 -7.68
N ASN A 182 -13.91 7.84 -8.62
CA ASN A 182 -13.27 8.84 -9.47
C ASN A 182 -13.43 10.27 -8.94
N ARG A 183 -13.74 10.43 -7.65
CA ARG A 183 -13.76 11.76 -7.03
C ARG A 183 -12.37 12.38 -7.09
N PRO A 184 -12.26 13.71 -7.12
CA PRO A 184 -10.97 14.37 -6.94
C PRO A 184 -10.31 13.87 -5.64
N VAL A 185 -9.03 13.53 -5.71
CA VAL A 185 -8.24 13.14 -4.54
C VAL A 185 -8.23 14.28 -3.53
N LEU A 186 -8.31 13.96 -2.23
CA LEU A 186 -8.02 14.94 -1.20
C LEU A 186 -6.55 15.35 -1.30
N THR A 187 -6.29 16.65 -1.38
CA THR A 187 -4.93 17.19 -1.28
C THR A 187 -4.76 17.86 0.08
N ARG A 188 -3.59 17.69 0.71
CA ARG A 188 -3.18 18.51 1.86
C ARG A 188 -2.75 19.90 1.40
#